data_AF-A0A7C5TGA6-F1
#
_entry.id   AF-A0A7C5TGA6-F1
#
_cell.length_a   1.000
_cell.length_b   1.000
_cell.length_c   1.000
_cell.angle_alpha   90.00
_cell.angle_beta   90.00
_cell.angle_gamma   90.00
#
_symmetry.space_group_name_H-M   'P 1'
#
loop_
_entity.id
_entity.type
_entity.pdbx_description
1 polymer ?
#
loop_
_entity_poly.entity_id
_entity_poly.type
_entity_poly.pdbx_seq_one_letter_code
_entity_poly.pdbx_strand_id
1 'polypeptide(L)' 'MGAHVGAFTIPMAKGIMQSCGKGLVMAIEPVSINYRALVNNIKVNDVENVVLPVKVAVDVKRGVEELGWVNVRERVGL' A
#
# COMPACT_ATOMS: atom_id res chain seq x y z
N MET A 1 3.33 3.53 9.32
CA MET A 1 3.77 4.00 7.99
C MET A 1 2.71 3.59 6.97
N GLY A 2 2.27 4.49 6.09
CA GLY A 2 1.27 4.21 5.06
C GLY A 2 1.87 4.40 3.66
N ALA A 3 1.54 3.52 2.73
CA ALA A 3 1.96 3.60 1.35
C ALA A 3 1.20 4.69 0.57
N HIS A 4 0.09 5.21 1.11
CA HIS A 4 -0.78 6.22 0.52
C HIS A 4 -1.15 5.86 -0.90
N VAL A 5 -0.74 6.68 -1.87
CA VAL A 5 -0.97 6.48 -3.31
C VAL A 5 0.22 5.83 -4.00
N GLY A 6 1.23 5.36 -3.25
CA GLY A 6 2.40 4.67 -3.80
C GLY A 6 3.56 5.58 -4.22
N ALA A 7 3.65 6.80 -3.69
CA ALA A 7 4.69 7.78 -4.05
C ALA A 7 6.12 7.21 -3.92
N PHE A 8 6.36 6.37 -2.91
CA PHE A 8 7.64 5.67 -2.73
C PHE A 8 7.60 4.21 -3.22
N THR A 9 6.42 3.59 -3.22
CA THR A 9 6.22 2.21 -3.69
C THR A 9 6.59 2.05 -5.16
N ILE A 10 6.11 2.94 -6.03
CA ILE A 10 6.30 2.80 -7.47
C ILE A 10 7.76 2.98 -7.90
N PRO A 11 8.50 4.04 -7.46
CA PRO A 11 9.91 4.18 -7.82
C PRO A 11 10.76 3.01 -7.31
N MET A 12 10.49 2.53 -6.09
CA MET A 12 11.20 1.38 -5.51
C MET A 12 10.96 0.11 -6.33
N ALA A 13 9.71 -0.16 -6.69
CA ALA A 13 9.36 -1.33 -7.50
C ALA A 13 10.03 -1.31 -8.88
N LYS A 14 10.02 -0.16 -9.56
CA LYS A 14 10.73 0.02 -10.84
C LYS A 14 12.23 -0.19 -10.71
N GLY A 15 12.84 0.34 -9.64
CA GLY A 15 14.26 0.12 -9.35
C GLY A 15 14.59 -1.36 -9.17
N ILE A 16 13.78 -2.10 -8.40
CA ILE A 16 13.96 -3.55 -8.20
C ILE A 16 13.84 -4.32 -9.53
N MET A 17 12.84 -4.02 -10.34
CA MET A 17 12.67 -4.67 -11.65
C MET A 17 13.88 -4.41 -12.57
N GLN A 18 14.40 -3.18 -12.58
CA GLN A 18 15.55 -2.79 -13.40
C GLN A 18 16.87 -3.40 -12.92
N SER A 19 17.11 -3.43 -11.61
CA SER A 19 18.40 -3.86 -11.04
C SER A 19 18.49 -5.35 -10.75
N CYS A 20 17.39 -5.97 -10.33
CA CYS A 20 17.39 -7.35 -9.83
C CYS A 20 16.55 -8.30 -10.69
N GLY A 21 15.60 -7.77 -11.48
CA GLY A 21 14.62 -8.55 -12.25
C GLY A 21 13.57 -9.29 -11.40
N LYS A 22 13.74 -9.35 -10.07
CA LYS A 22 12.83 -9.98 -9.10
C LYS A 22 12.97 -9.36 -7.71
N GLY A 23 11.89 -9.36 -6.93
CA GLY A 23 11.87 -8.89 -5.55
C GLY A 23 10.44 -8.72 -5.02
N LEU A 24 10.32 -8.16 -3.82
CA LEU A 24 9.03 -7.92 -3.17
C LEU A 24 9.03 -6.55 -2.48
N VAL A 25 8.00 -5.76 -2.74
CA VAL A 25 7.66 -4.52 -2.04
C VAL A 25 6.30 -4.72 -1.39
N MET A 26 6.24 -4.77 -0.06
CA MET A 26 4.97 -4.73 0.66
C MET A 26 4.53 -3.28 0.85
N ALA A 27 3.40 -2.92 0.24
CA ALA A 27 2.83 -1.59 0.30
C ALA A 27 1.62 -1.61 1.23
N ILE A 28 1.80 -1.17 2.46
CA ILE A 28 0.79 -1.22 3.51
C ILE A 28 0.01 0.09 3.53
N GLU A 29 -1.30 0.05 3.29
CA GLU A 29 -2.16 1.24 3.35
C GLU A 29 -3.53 0.90 3.94
N PRO A 30 -3.85 1.36 5.16
CA PRO A 30 -5.12 1.05 5.80
C PRO A 30 -6.29 1.81 5.18
N VAL A 31 -6.07 3.06 4.71
CA VAL A 31 -7.17 3.94 4.32
C VAL A 31 -7.73 3.54 2.96
N SER A 32 -9.03 3.22 2.90
CA SER A 32 -9.69 2.71 1.69
C SER A 32 -9.45 3.53 0.42
N ILE A 33 -9.55 4.86 0.51
CA ILE A 33 -9.41 5.74 -0.66
C ILE A 33 -7.96 5.76 -1.17
N ASN A 34 -6.99 5.76 -0.26
CA ASN A 34 -5.58 5.68 -0.58
C ASN A 34 -5.24 4.30 -1.16
N TYR A 35 -5.70 3.23 -0.52
CA TYR A 35 -5.45 1.85 -0.95
C TYR A 35 -5.94 1.61 -2.39
N ARG A 36 -7.12 2.12 -2.74
CA ARG A 36 -7.63 2.05 -4.12
C ARG A 36 -6.73 2.79 -5.11
N ALA A 37 -6.28 3.99 -4.77
CA ALA A 37 -5.36 4.76 -5.60
C ALA A 37 -4.00 4.05 -5.75
N LEU A 38 -3.47 3.47 -4.67
CA LEU A 38 -2.26 2.65 -4.69
C LEU A 38 -2.38 1.46 -5.63
N VAL A 39 -3.44 0.67 -5.53
CA VAL A 39 -3.67 -0.50 -6.41
C VAL A 39 -3.76 -0.08 -7.87
N ASN A 40 -4.45 1.03 -8.17
CA ASN A 40 -4.49 1.56 -9.53
C ASN A 40 -3.10 1.99 -10.02
N ASN A 41 -2.32 2.67 -9.18
CA ASN A 41 -0.96 3.08 -9.54
C ASN A 41 -0.03 1.89 -9.74
N ILE A 42 -0.18 0.81 -8.97
CA ILE A 42 0.56 -0.44 -9.18
C ILE A 42 0.28 -1.01 -10.57
N LYS A 43 -1.00 -1.07 -10.97
CA LYS A 43 -1.42 -1.58 -12.27
C LYS A 43 -0.96 -0.70 -13.43
N VAL A 44 -1.18 0.61 -13.36
CA VAL A 44 -0.81 1.56 -14.43
C VAL A 44 0.72 1.64 -14.64
N ASN A 45 1.51 1.21 -13.65
CA ASN A 45 2.97 1.16 -13.75
C ASN A 45 3.53 -0.24 -14.03
N ASP A 46 2.67 -1.25 -14.23
CA ASP A 46 3.05 -2.64 -14.52
C ASP A 46 4.03 -3.24 -13.48
N VAL A 47 3.84 -2.90 -12.19
CA VAL A 47 4.71 -3.37 -11.08
C VAL A 47 4.02 -4.40 -10.16
N GLU A 48 2.88 -4.93 -10.58
CA GLU A 48 2.09 -5.90 -9.81
C GLU A 48 2.78 -7.25 -9.56
N ASN A 49 3.82 -7.56 -10.33
CA ASN A 49 4.66 -8.74 -10.14
C ASN A 49 5.65 -8.60 -8.96
N VAL A 50 5.92 -7.38 -8.50
CA VAL A 50 6.86 -7.12 -7.39
C VAL A 50 6.22 -6.40 -6.22
N VAL A 51 5.03 -5.78 -6.38
CA VAL A 51 4.34 -5.09 -5.30
C VAL A 51 3.18 -5.91 -4.75
N LEU A 52 3.19 -6.15 -3.44
CA LEU A 52 2.06 -6.71 -2.69
C LEU A 52 1.35 -5.59 -1.90
N PRO A 53 0.19 -5.09 -2.36
CA PRO A 53 -0.58 -4.10 -1.62
C PRO A 53 -1.40 -4.76 -0.50
N VAL A 54 -1.22 -4.30 0.75
CA VAL A 54 -1.91 -4.85 1.93
C VAL A 54 -2.77 -3.77 2.59
N LYS A 55 -4.06 -4.02 2.72
CA LYS A 55 -5.03 -3.09 3.34
C LYS A 55 -5.17 -3.33 4.84
N VAL A 56 -4.16 -2.93 5.60
CA VAL A 56 -4.11 -3.11 7.06
C VAL A 56 -3.33 -1.94 7.67
N ALA A 57 -3.58 -1.63 8.93
CA ALA A 57 -2.69 -0.77 9.70
C ALA A 57 -1.62 -1.64 10.38
N VAL A 58 -0.45 -1.07 10.67
CA VAL A 58 0.63 -1.81 11.34
C VAL A 58 0.57 -1.50 12.83
N ASP A 59 0.37 -2.53 13.64
CA ASP A 59 0.44 -2.46 15.11
C ASP A 59 1.17 -3.70 15.67
N VAL A 60 1.58 -3.63 16.93
CA VAL A 60 2.12 -4.78 17.70
C VAL A 60 1.03 -5.76 18.12
N LYS A 61 -0.23 -5.33 18.14
CA LYS A 61 -1.41 -6.14 18.48
C LYS A 61 -2.28 -6.37 17.25
N ARG A 62 -2.99 -7.50 17.25
CA ARG A 62 -4.09 -7.72 16.31
C ARG A 62 -5.35 -7.04 16.82
N GLY A 63 -6.14 -6.50 15.91
CA GLY A 63 -7.35 -5.81 16.29
C GLY A 63 -8.05 -5.14 15.13
N VAL A 64 -8.99 -4.27 15.49
CA VAL A 64 -9.68 -3.39 14.55
C VAL A 64 -9.72 -2.02 15.20
N GLU A 65 -9.27 -1.01 14.48
CA GLU A 65 -9.27 0.39 14.94
C GLU A 65 -10.11 1.26 14.01
N GLU A 66 -10.64 2.36 14.56
CA GLU A 66 -11.36 3.36 13.78
C GLU A 66 -10.39 4.46 13.35
N LEU A 67 -10.22 4.62 12.03
CA LEU A 67 -9.47 5.72 11.44
C LEU A 67 -10.43 6.77 10.86
N GLY A 68 -10.17 8.02 11.19
CA GLY A 68 -10.87 9.18 10.64
C GLY A 68 -10.06 9.85 9.52
N TRP A 69 -10.72 10.17 8.42
CA TRP A 69 -10.23 11.18 7.46
C TRP A 69 -11.40 12.05 7.01
N VAL A 70 -11.17 13.00 6.11
CA VAL A 70 -12.13 14.03 5.65
C VAL A 70 -13.61 13.55 5.71
N ASN A 71 -14.31 13.91 6.79
CA ASN A 71 -15.71 13.59 7.09
C ASN A 71 -16.12 12.10 7.02
N VAL A 72 -15.18 11.17 7.09
CA VAL A 72 -15.40 9.72 7.04
C VAL A 72 -14.67 9.06 8.19
N ARG A 73 -15.30 8.04 8.77
CA ARG A 73 -14.65 7.11 9.69
C ARG A 73 -14.76 5.72 9.13
N GLU A 74 -13.67 4.95 9.21
CA GLU A 74 -13.68 3.55 8.80
C GLU A 74 -13.00 2.67 9.83
N ARG A 75 -13.45 1.41 9.87
CA ARG A 75 -12.80 0.37 10.65
C ARG A 75 -11.75 -0.32 9.79
N VAL A 76 -10.51 -0.37 10.29
CA VAL A 76 -9.39 -1.03 9.63
C VAL A 76 -8.84 -2.13 10.52
N GLY A 77 -8.36 -3.22 9.92
CA GLY A 77 -7.63 -4.25 10.67
C GLY A 77 -6.25 -3.76 11.10
N LEU A 78 -5.77 -4.29 12.23
CA LEU A 78 -4.39 -4.22 12.70
C LEU A 78 -3.69 -5.58 12.53
#